data_AF-A0A4V2RY89-F1
#
_entry.id   AF-A0A4V2RY89-F1
#
_cell.length_a   1.000
_cell.length_b   1.000
_cell.length_c   1.000
_cell.angle_alpha   90.00
_cell.angle_beta   90.00
_cell.angle_gamma   90.00
#
_symmetry.space_group_name_H-M   'P 1'
#
loop_
_entity.id
_entity.type
_entity.pdbx_description
1 polymer ?
#
loop_
_entity_poly.entity_id
_entity_poly.type
_entity_poly.pdbx_seq_one_letter_code
_entity_poly.pdbx_strand_id
1 'polypeptide(L)'
;MSDSKQPGKHITEALGGRPGAPRSDEERIERERVRNLIQTVAACYNTLVSRETDTGRRTDLVAKLSFYDDEFRRRDTMTAEERAEVLRTYPELLERLRAEIGE
;
A
#
# COMPACT_ATOMS: atom_id res chain seq x y z
N MET A 1 55.01 18.42 -18.45
CA MET A 1 54.21 17.34 -19.03
C MET A 1 52.77 17.76 -18.87
N SER A 2 52.11 18.10 -19.98
CA SER A 2 50.73 18.55 -20.01
C SER A 2 49.84 17.34 -20.22
N ASP A 3 48.96 17.05 -19.26
CA ASP A 3 47.91 16.06 -19.45
C ASP A 3 46.55 16.76 -19.40
N SER A 4 45.91 16.79 -20.56
CA SER A 4 44.55 17.30 -20.77
C SER A 4 43.76 16.18 -21.44
N LYS A 5 42.78 15.60 -20.75
CA LYS A 5 41.53 15.05 -21.33
C LYS A 5 40.54 14.63 -20.24
N GLN A 6 39.56 15.51 -20.01
CA GLN A 6 38.22 15.22 -19.47
C GLN A 6 37.43 14.24 -20.41
N PRO A 7 36.15 13.91 -20.15
CA PRO A 7 35.53 13.35 -18.95
C PRO A 7 34.59 12.17 -19.33
N GLY A 8 34.63 11.06 -18.59
CA GLY A 8 33.84 9.86 -18.88
C GLY A 8 32.41 9.91 -18.35
N LYS A 9 31.55 10.71 -18.99
CA LYS A 9 30.10 10.52 -19.15
C LYS A 9 29.26 10.29 -17.89
N HIS A 10 28.78 11.40 -17.32
CA HIS A 10 27.49 11.47 -16.64
C HIS A 10 26.38 11.11 -17.64
N ILE A 11 25.92 9.86 -17.63
CA ILE A 11 24.72 9.44 -18.35
C ILE A 11 23.64 9.16 -17.31
N THR A 12 22.89 10.18 -16.92
CA THR A 12 21.45 10.09 -16.54
C THR A 12 20.89 11.46 -16.12
N GLU A 13 21.21 12.53 -16.85
CA GLU A 13 20.34 13.71 -16.95
C GLU A 13 19.44 13.53 -18.18
N ALA A 14 18.39 12.72 -18.08
CA ALA A 14 17.39 12.60 -19.16
C ALA A 14 16.02 12.09 -18.71
N LEU A 15 15.67 12.20 -17.43
CA LEU A 15 14.30 11.97 -16.96
C LEU A 15 13.99 13.02 -15.91
N GLY A 16 13.19 14.03 -16.27
CA GLY A 16 12.74 15.12 -15.41
C GLY A 16 11.77 14.69 -14.29
N GLY A 17 12.01 13.54 -13.66
CA GLY A 17 11.48 13.21 -12.36
C GLY A 17 12.64 13.29 -11.38
N ARG A 18 12.56 14.16 -10.37
CA ARG A 18 13.50 14.12 -9.24
C ARG A 18 13.63 12.65 -8.81
N PRO A 19 14.82 12.02 -8.89
CA PRO A 19 15.03 10.76 -8.21
C PRO A 19 14.86 11.10 -6.74
N GLY A 20 13.71 10.75 -6.15
CA GLY A 20 13.56 10.78 -4.71
C GLY A 20 14.75 10.02 -4.13
N ALA A 21 15.35 10.56 -3.08
CA ALA A 21 16.44 9.88 -2.40
C ALA A 21 16.04 8.41 -2.15
N PRO A 22 16.99 7.46 -2.28
CA PRO A 22 16.70 6.07 -1.96
C PRO A 22 16.02 5.99 -0.59
N ARG A 23 14.87 5.31 -0.53
CA ARG A 23 14.12 5.13 0.73
C ARG A 23 15.04 4.45 1.75
N SER A 24 14.91 4.83 3.02
CA SER A 24 15.57 4.09 4.10
C SER A 24 15.01 2.67 4.19
N ASP A 25 15.79 1.74 4.76
CA ASP A 25 15.31 0.39 4.99
C ASP A 25 14.06 0.36 5.88
N GLU A 26 13.99 1.27 6.86
CA GLU A 26 12.82 1.45 7.72
C GLU A 26 11.58 1.88 6.94
N GLU A 27 11.69 2.88 6.06
CA GLU A 27 10.56 3.33 5.23
C GLU A 27 10.11 2.23 4.27
N ARG A 28 11.04 1.44 3.74
CA ARG A 28 10.72 0.28 2.90
C ARG A 28 9.93 -0.78 3.68
N ILE A 29 10.38 -1.14 4.88
CA ILE A 29 9.69 -2.11 5.75
C ILE A 29 8.31 -1.60 6.14
N GLU A 30 8.19 -0.32 6.50
CA GLU A 30 6.93 0.32 6.84
C GLU A 30 5.92 0.22 5.69
N ARG A 31 6.34 0.62 4.48
CA ARG A 31 5.48 0.56 3.28
C ARG A 31 5.07 -0.86 2.94
N GLU A 32 5.95 -1.84 3.10
CA GLU A 32 5.62 -3.25 2.88
C GLU A 32 4.58 -3.74 3.91
N ARG A 33 4.70 -3.34 5.18
CA ARG A 33 3.70 -3.67 6.20
C ARG A 33 2.34 -3.05 5.89
N VAL A 34 2.31 -1.78 5.51
CA VAL A 34 1.09 -1.07 5.08
C VAL A 34 0.46 -1.78 3.89
N ARG A 35 1.25 -2.09 2.86
CA ARG A 35 0.80 -2.84 1.67
C ARG A 35 0.14 -4.16 2.07
N ASN A 36 0.80 -4.95 2.90
CA ASN A 36 0.30 -6.25 3.32
C ASN A 36 -0.98 -6.14 4.17
N LEU A 37 -1.07 -5.14 5.06
CA LEU A 37 -2.29 -4.90 5.85
C LEU A 37 -3.48 -4.55 4.97
N ILE A 38 -3.34 -3.56 4.08
CA ILE A 38 -4.42 -3.14 3.18
C ILE A 38 -4.87 -4.33 2.31
N GLN A 39 -3.90 -5.05 1.72
CA GLN A 39 -4.18 -6.21 0.87
C GLN A 39 -4.93 -7.30 1.63
N THR A 40 -4.53 -7.58 2.88
CA THR A 40 -5.17 -8.63 3.69
C THR A 40 -6.59 -8.23 4.09
N VAL A 41 -6.81 -6.96 4.48
CA VAL A 41 -8.15 -6.44 4.77
C VAL A 41 -9.06 -6.54 3.55
N ALA A 42 -8.59 -6.14 2.37
CA ALA A 42 -9.33 -6.27 1.12
C ALA A 42 -9.69 -7.73 0.83
N ALA A 43 -8.74 -8.66 1.02
CA ALA A 43 -8.99 -10.09 0.84
C ALA A 43 -10.07 -10.63 1.81
N CYS A 44 -10.06 -10.20 3.07
CA CYS A 44 -11.10 -10.57 4.03
C CYS A 44 -12.49 -10.06 3.59
N TYR A 45 -12.59 -8.80 3.17
CA TYR A 45 -13.85 -8.28 2.63
C TYR A 45 -14.31 -9.04 1.38
N ASN A 46 -13.40 -9.38 0.47
CA ASN A 46 -13.74 -10.18 -0.71
C ASN A 46 -14.27 -11.57 -0.33
N THR A 47 -13.70 -12.21 0.70
CA THR A 47 -14.22 -13.46 1.26
C THR A 47 -15.63 -13.30 1.81
N LEU A 48 -15.88 -12.25 2.59
CA LEU A 48 -17.22 -11.96 3.12
C LEU A 48 -18.23 -11.69 1.99
N VAL A 49 -17.89 -10.85 1.01
CA VAL A 49 -18.72 -10.62 -0.19
C VAL A 49 -19.05 -11.92 -0.90
N SER A 50 -18.07 -12.82 -1.05
CA SER A 50 -18.27 -14.08 -1.77
C SER A 50 -19.20 -15.05 -1.05
N ARG A 51 -19.27 -14.98 0.29
CA ARG A 51 -20.13 -15.84 1.12
C ARG A 51 -21.50 -15.22 1.42
N GLU A 52 -21.64 -13.90 1.28
CA GLU A 52 -22.85 -13.18 1.63
C GLU A 52 -23.99 -13.42 0.62
N THR A 53 -25.15 -13.78 1.16
CA THR A 53 -26.38 -14.04 0.39
C THR A 53 -27.41 -12.92 0.57
N ASP A 54 -27.35 -12.18 1.67
CA ASP A 54 -28.18 -10.98 1.86
C ASP A 54 -27.71 -9.86 0.94
N THR A 55 -28.60 -9.38 0.06
CA THR A 55 -28.22 -8.41 -0.98
C THR A 55 -27.89 -7.03 -0.40
N GLY A 56 -28.53 -6.64 0.71
CA GLY A 56 -28.26 -5.38 1.38
C GLY A 56 -26.85 -5.37 1.96
N ARG A 57 -26.56 -6.34 2.83
CA ARG A 57 -25.24 -6.53 3.43
C ARG A 57 -24.16 -6.75 2.40
N ARG A 58 -24.43 -7.50 1.33
CA ARG A 58 -23.50 -7.69 0.22
C ARG A 58 -23.11 -6.37 -0.42
N THR A 59 -24.07 -5.46 -0.62
CA THR A 59 -23.81 -4.13 -1.20
C THR A 59 -22.87 -3.33 -0.30
N ASP A 60 -23.09 -3.34 1.01
CA ASP A 60 -22.21 -2.67 1.97
C ASP A 60 -20.79 -3.26 1.96
N LEU A 61 -20.68 -4.59 1.94
CA LEU A 61 -19.39 -5.28 1.86
C LEU A 61 -18.64 -4.98 0.56
N VAL A 62 -19.34 -4.89 -0.58
CA VAL A 62 -18.75 -4.50 -1.87
C VAL A 62 -18.25 -3.05 -1.83
N ALA A 63 -18.99 -2.13 -1.20
CA ALA A 63 -18.54 -0.76 -1.03
C ALA A 63 -17.28 -0.69 -0.16
N LYS A 64 -17.21 -1.48 0.92
CA LYS A 64 -15.99 -1.60 1.74
C LYS A 64 -14.82 -2.17 0.96
N LEU A 65 -15.03 -3.26 0.22
CA LEU A 65 -14.00 -3.84 -0.64
C LEU A 65 -13.44 -2.81 -1.64
N SER A 66 -14.33 -2.08 -2.32
CA SER A 66 -13.96 -1.05 -3.29
C SER A 66 -13.10 0.06 -2.64
N PHE A 67 -13.47 0.49 -1.43
CA PHE A 67 -12.67 1.43 -0.66
C PHE A 67 -11.25 0.91 -0.40
N TYR A 68 -11.08 -0.33 0.07
CA TYR A 68 -9.75 -0.87 0.35
C TYR A 68 -8.93 -1.17 -0.92
N ASP A 69 -9.58 -1.45 -2.05
CA ASP A 69 -8.90 -1.52 -3.34
C ASP A 69 -8.36 -0.15 -3.77
N ASP A 70 -9.11 0.93 -3.52
CA ASP A 70 -8.66 2.31 -3.76
C ASP A 70 -7.50 2.69 -2.81
N GLU A 71 -7.60 2.33 -1.52
CA GLU A 71 -6.50 2.46 -0.56
C GLU A 71 -5.24 1.75 -1.05
N PHE A 72 -5.39 0.53 -1.57
CA PHE A 72 -4.27 -0.25 -2.09
C PHE A 72 -3.64 0.41 -3.31
N ARG A 73 -4.44 1.01 -4.21
CA ARG A 73 -3.93 1.74 -5.38
C ARG A 73 -3.19 3.02 -4.98
N ARG A 74 -3.68 3.76 -3.98
CA ARG A 74 -3.04 5.01 -3.51
C ARG A 74 -1.91 4.81 -2.50
N ARG A 75 -1.60 3.56 -2.10
CA ARG A 75 -0.58 3.24 -1.07
C ARG A 75 0.78 3.89 -1.33
N ASP A 76 1.17 4.04 -2.60
CA ASP A 76 2.47 4.59 -2.96
C ASP A 76 2.55 6.11 -2.73
N THR A 77 1.40 6.78 -2.78
CA THR A 77 1.24 8.23 -2.54
C THR A 77 0.84 8.58 -1.11
N MET A 78 0.62 7.59 -0.23
CA MET A 78 0.30 7.84 1.17
C MET A 78 1.43 8.61 1.87
N THR A 79 1.03 9.63 2.64
CA THR A 79 1.87 10.37 3.60
C THR A 79 2.33 9.47 4.75
N ALA A 80 3.29 9.94 5.56
CA ALA A 80 3.75 9.18 6.71
C ALA A 80 2.63 9.02 7.76
N GLU A 81 1.83 10.07 7.96
CA GLU A 81 0.69 10.09 8.86
C GLU A 81 -0.39 9.09 8.45
N GLU A 82 -0.72 9.01 7.16
CA GLU A 82 -1.68 8.02 6.64
C GLU A 82 -1.16 6.59 6.83
N ARG A 83 0.13 6.35 6.59
CA ARG A 83 0.74 5.02 6.82
C ARG A 83 0.72 4.65 8.29
N ALA A 84 1.03 5.59 9.18
CA ALA A 84 0.94 5.39 10.63
C ALA A 84 -0.49 5.04 11.06
N GLU A 85 -1.49 5.70 10.47
CA GLU A 85 -2.90 5.43 10.74
C GLU A 85 -3.31 4.01 10.32
N VAL A 86 -2.91 3.57 9.13
CA VAL A 86 -3.13 2.19 8.67
C VAL A 86 -2.49 1.19 9.63
N LEU A 87 -1.23 1.40 10.01
CA LEU A 87 -0.52 0.52 10.94
C LEU A 87 -1.17 0.45 12.32
N ARG A 88 -1.84 1.53 12.74
CA ARG A 88 -2.54 1.62 14.02
C ARG A 88 -3.91 0.95 14.00
N THR A 89 -4.67 1.10 12.92
CA THR A 89 -6.11 0.77 12.89
C THR A 89 -6.44 -0.53 12.16
N TYR A 90 -5.68 -0.91 11.14
CA TYR A 90 -6.01 -2.07 10.31
C TYR A 90 -5.77 -3.41 11.01
N PRO A 91 -4.82 -3.56 11.97
CA PRO A 91 -4.70 -4.81 12.73
C PRO A 91 -5.98 -5.20 13.48
N GLU A 92 -6.59 -4.27 14.22
CA GLU A 92 -7.85 -4.53 14.94
C GLU A 92 -9.03 -4.77 13.99
N LEU A 93 -9.08 -4.06 12.86
CA LEU A 93 -10.05 -4.34 11.81
C LEU A 93 -9.87 -5.77 11.26
N LEU A 94 -8.63 -6.17 10.99
CA LEU A 94 -8.32 -7.50 10.46
C LEU A 94 -8.72 -8.61 11.43
N GLU A 95 -8.47 -8.42 12.73
CA GLU A 95 -8.91 -9.36 13.77
C GLU A 95 -10.44 -9.55 13.76
N ARG A 96 -11.20 -8.45 13.68
CA ARG A 96 -12.67 -8.50 13.60
C ARG A 96 -13.16 -9.20 12.34
N LEU A 97 -12.53 -8.92 11.19
CA LEU A 97 -12.90 -9.55 9.92
C LEU A 97 -12.60 -11.05 9.92
N ARG A 98 -11.47 -11.48 10.49
CA ARG A 98 -11.14 -12.89 10.65
C ARG A 98 -12.13 -13.63 11.54
N ALA A 99 -12.49 -13.04 12.68
CA ALA A 99 -13.51 -13.58 13.55
C ALA A 99 -14.87 -13.74 12.83
N GLU A 100 -15.24 -12.79 11.97
CA GLU A 100 -16.45 -12.87 11.15
C GLU A 100 -16.38 -13.97 10.08
N ILE A 101 -15.20 -14.19 9.49
CA ILE A 101 -14.95 -15.25 8.50
C ILE A 101 -14.89 -16.64 9.14
N GLY A 102 -14.54 -16.71 10.43
CA GLY A 102 -14.31 -17.95 11.19
C GLY A 102 -12.86 -18.44 11.16
N GLU A 103 -11.89 -17.52 11.07
CA GLU A 103 -10.43 -17.77 11.17
C GLU A 103 -9.87 -17.50 12.57
#